data_AF-A0A0C1IWK1-F1
#
_entry.id   AF-A0A0C1IWK1-F1
#
_cell.length_a   1.000
_cell.length_b   1.000
_cell.length_c   1.000
_cell.angle_alpha   90.00
_cell.angle_beta   90.00
_cell.angle_gamma   90.00
#
_symmetry.space_group_name_H-M   'P 1'
#
loop_
_entity.id
_entity.type
_entity.pdbx_description
1 polymer ?
#
loop_
_entity_poly.entity_id
_entity_poly.type
_entity_poly.pdbx_seq_one_letter_code
_entity_poly.pdbx_strand_id
1 'polypeptide(L)' 'MGLNPREKVQRICQIRITSTSREPLNAITAEDCAREGFPEYAPADFVNMLAAHRGCPPDEPVNRIEFEFLD' A
#
# COMPACT_ATOMS: atom_id res chain seq x y z
N MET A 1 -18.38 -6.26 -7.18
CA MET A 1 -19.11 -5.51 -6.14
C MET A 1 -18.94 -4.04 -6.41
N GLY A 2 -19.99 -3.25 -6.19
CA GLY A 2 -20.02 -1.80 -6.39
C GLY A 2 -20.90 -1.15 -5.32
N LEU A 3 -21.19 0.13 -5.47
CA LEU A 3 -22.02 0.89 -4.53
C LEU A 3 -23.39 0.21 -4.32
N ASN A 4 -23.85 0.17 -3.08
CA ASN A 4 -25.20 -0.29 -2.78
C ASN A 4 -26.23 0.61 -3.45
N PRO A 5 -27.46 0.12 -3.71
CA PRO A 5 -28.52 0.97 -4.21
C PRO A 5 -28.69 2.22 -3.34
N ARG A 6 -28.56 3.40 -3.95
CA ARG A 6 -28.62 4.76 -3.34
C ARG A 6 -27.34 5.25 -2.64
N GLU A 7 -26.30 4.45 -2.58
CA GLU A 7 -24.99 4.92 -2.12
C GLU A 7 -24.36 5.81 -3.20
N LYS A 8 -23.85 6.99 -2.80
CA LYS A 8 -23.21 7.95 -3.72
C LYS A 8 -21.70 7.88 -3.55
N VAL A 9 -20.97 8.01 -4.66
CA VAL A 9 -19.50 8.14 -4.61
C VAL A 9 -19.15 9.39 -3.80
N GLN A 10 -18.46 9.20 -2.67
CA GLN A 10 -17.78 10.27 -1.97
C GLN A 10 -16.33 10.32 -2.46
N ARG A 11 -15.95 11.44 -3.10
CA ARG A 11 -14.57 11.67 -3.53
C ARG A 11 -13.75 12.10 -2.30
N ILE A 12 -12.65 11.40 -2.04
CA ILE A 12 -11.75 11.69 -0.92
C ILE A 12 -10.69 12.71 -1.36
N CYS A 13 -9.88 12.36 -2.35
CA CYS A 13 -8.90 13.22 -3.00
C CYS A 13 -8.53 12.65 -4.38
N GLN A 14 -7.73 13.40 -5.15
CA GLN A 14 -7.07 12.88 -6.35
C GLN A 14 -5.60 12.61 -6.06
N ILE A 15 -5.05 11.57 -6.68
CA ILE A 15 -3.62 11.26 -6.61
C ILE A 15 -3.08 11.05 -8.02
N ARG A 16 -1.79 11.33 -8.21
CA ARG A 16 -1.03 11.03 -9.42
C ARG A 16 0.05 10.02 -9.09
N ILE A 17 0.07 8.91 -9.83
CA ILE A 17 1.17 7.95 -9.77
C ILE A 17 2.41 8.61 -10.38
N THR A 18 3.49 8.65 -9.61
CA THR A 18 4.79 9.21 -10.03
C THR A 18 5.76 8.12 -10.45
N SER A 19 5.67 6.93 -9.87
CA SER A 19 6.52 5.78 -10.21
C SER A 19 5.85 4.45 -9.90
N THR A 20 6.21 3.41 -10.64
CA THR A 20 5.86 2.02 -10.33
C THR A 20 7.06 1.13 -10.56
N SER A 21 7.44 0.36 -9.54
CA SER A 21 8.53 -0.63 -9.61
C SER A 21 8.03 -1.98 -9.10
N ARG A 22 8.72 -3.05 -9.50
CA ARG A 22 8.43 -4.40 -9.01
C ARG A 22 9.57 -4.87 -8.12
N GLU A 23 9.27 -5.12 -6.85
CA GLU A 23 10.25 -5.38 -5.80
C GLU A 23 9.71 -6.48 -4.86
N PRO A 24 10.58 -7.29 -4.24
CA PRO A 24 10.15 -8.23 -3.19
C PRO A 24 9.46 -7.50 -2.04
N LEU A 25 8.41 -8.08 -1.47
CA LEU A 25 7.68 -7.47 -0.34
C LEU A 25 8.61 -7.16 0.86
N ASN A 26 9.58 -8.02 1.14
CA ASN A 26 10.56 -7.86 2.21
C ASN A 26 11.65 -6.82 1.93
N ALA A 27 11.66 -6.18 0.76
CA ALA A 27 12.54 -5.07 0.45
C ALA A 27 12.06 -3.73 1.06
N ILE A 28 10.86 -3.71 1.68
CA ILE A 28 10.28 -2.52 2.28
C ILE A 28 11.16 -1.95 3.41
N THR A 29 11.25 -0.62 3.48
CA THR A 29 12.01 0.10 4.52
C THR A 29 11.11 0.64 5.63
N ALA A 30 11.70 1.12 6.72
CA ALA A 30 10.95 1.78 7.80
C ALA A 30 10.30 3.09 7.31
N GLU A 31 10.95 3.81 6.38
CA GLU A 31 10.38 5.00 5.75
C GLU A 31 9.14 4.66 4.92
N ASP A 32 9.19 3.57 4.16
CA ASP A 32 8.03 3.08 3.41
C ASP A 32 6.88 2.71 4.36
N CYS A 33 7.17 2.06 5.49
CA CYS A 33 6.16 1.75 6.51
C CYS A 33 5.47 3.03 7.02
N ALA A 34 6.24 4.09 7.28
CA ALA A 34 5.68 5.39 7.66
C ALA A 34 4.82 6.02 6.55
N ARG A 35 5.25 5.94 5.28
CA ARG A 35 4.48 6.44 4.12
C ARG A 35 3.18 5.65 3.89
N GLU A 36 3.17 4.35 4.20
CA GLU A 36 1.98 3.48 4.18
C GLU A 36 1.02 3.74 5.36
N GLY A 37 1.41 4.59 6.32
CA GLY A 37 0.61 4.95 7.49
C GLY A 37 0.91 4.13 8.76
N PHE A 38 2.04 3.42 8.79
CA PHE A 38 2.51 2.60 9.90
C PHE A 38 3.88 3.07 10.44
N PRO A 39 3.99 4.31 10.96
CA PRO A 39 5.27 4.88 11.39
C PRO A 39 5.94 4.12 12.54
N GLU A 40 5.16 3.43 13.35
CA GLU A 40 5.65 2.65 14.51
C GLU A 40 6.02 1.21 14.14
N TYR A 41 5.79 0.78 12.90
CA TYR A 41 6.06 -0.61 12.50
C TYR A 41 7.52 -0.78 12.11
N ALA A 42 8.15 -1.84 12.61
CA ALA A 42 9.36 -2.34 11.98
C ALA A 42 9.01 -3.00 10.63
N PRO A 43 9.91 -2.97 9.63
CA PRO A 43 9.66 -3.58 8.32
C PRO A 43 9.21 -5.05 8.39
N ALA A 44 9.79 -5.83 9.30
CA ALA A 44 9.41 -7.23 9.48
C ALA A 44 7.96 -7.39 9.98
N ASP A 45 7.49 -6.51 10.87
CA ASP A 45 6.12 -6.53 11.38
C ASP A 45 5.12 -6.17 10.29
N PHE A 46 5.44 -5.18 9.46
CA PHE A 46 4.64 -4.80 8.31
C PHE A 46 4.53 -5.94 7.29
N VAL A 47 5.67 -6.56 6.94
CA VAL A 47 5.73 -7.69 6.01
C VAL A 47 4.91 -8.86 6.53
N ASN A 48 5.04 -9.22 7.81
CA ASN A 48 4.27 -10.30 8.43
C ASN A 48 2.76 -10.01 8.40
N MET A 49 2.37 -8.79 8.74
CA MET A 49 0.97 -8.37 8.72
C MET A 49 0.39 -8.45 7.30
N LEU A 50 1.10 -7.92 6.30
CA LEU A 50 0.62 -7.91 4.93
C LEU A 50 0.61 -9.32 4.31
N ALA A 51 1.65 -10.11 4.55
CA ALA A 51 1.74 -11.50 4.13
C ALA A 51 0.58 -12.33 4.69
N ALA A 52 0.25 -12.16 5.97
CA ALA A 52 -0.89 -12.83 6.60
C ALA A 52 -2.24 -12.38 6.00
N HIS A 53 -2.40 -11.08 5.73
CA HIS A 53 -3.63 -10.53 5.14
C HIS A 53 -3.82 -10.91 3.66
N ARG A 54 -2.74 -11.00 2.89
CA ARG A 54 -2.77 -11.25 1.43
C ARG A 54 -2.49 -12.70 1.05
N GLY A 55 -1.99 -13.51 1.98
CA GLY A 55 -1.62 -14.91 1.74
C GLY A 55 -0.43 -15.07 0.80
N CYS A 56 0.51 -14.12 0.79
CA CYS A 56 1.70 -14.15 -0.06
C CYS A 56 2.98 -14.28 0.78
N PRO A 57 4.05 -14.90 0.24
CA PRO A 57 5.31 -15.01 0.95
C PRO A 57 6.05 -13.66 1.00
N PRO A 58 6.95 -13.44 1.98
CA PRO A 58 7.72 -12.21 2.13
C PRO A 58 8.59 -11.81 0.92
N ASP A 59 9.03 -12.77 0.11
CA ASP A 59 9.87 -12.55 -1.07
C ASP A 59 9.06 -12.41 -2.37
N GLU A 60 7.73 -12.44 -2.30
CA GLU A 60 6.86 -12.28 -3.46
C GLU A 60 7.13 -10.94 -4.17
N PRO A 61 7.33 -10.93 -5.50
CA PRO A 61 7.49 -9.69 -6.27
C PRO A 61 6.18 -8.89 -6.37
N VAL A 62 6.05 -7.87 -5.53
CA VAL A 62 4.91 -6.94 -5.48
C VAL A 62 5.20 -5.64 -6.21
N ASN A 63 4.15 -4.86 -6.51
CA ASN A 63 4.32 -3.53 -7.09
C ASN A 63 4.44 -2.48 -5.98
N ARG A 64 5.55 -1.75 -5.96
CA ARG A 64 5.72 -0.52 -5.19
C ARG A 64 5.23 0.64 -6.04
N ILE A 65 4.29 1.41 -5.51
CA ILE A 65 3.65 2.53 -6.22
C ILE A 65 3.94 3.81 -5.45
N GLU A 66 4.64 4.73 -6.10
CA GLU A 66 4.82 6.08 -5.56
C GLU A 66 3.79 7.01 -6.18
N PHE A 67 3.25 7.90 -5.37
CA PHE A 67 2.24 8.86 -5.81
C PHE A 67 2.38 10.19 -5.07
N GLU A 68 1.81 11.23 -5.67
CA GLU A 68 1.61 12.55 -5.09
C GLU A 68 0.11 12.88 -5.04
N PHE A 69 -0.30 13.72 -4.09
CA PHE A 69 -1.66 14.24 -4.05
C PHE A 69 -1.83 15.34 -5.10
N LEU A 70 -2.98 15.33 -5.78
CA LEU A 70 -3.45 16.41 -6.62
C LEU A 70 -4.60 17.06 -5.85
N ASP A 71 -4.39 18.27 -5.34
CA ASP A 71 -5.28 19.03 -4.46
C ASP A 71 -6.78 18.67 -4.50
#